data_AF-A0A7W1GLS7-F1
#
_entry.id   AF-A0A7W1GLS7-F1
#
_cell.length_a   1.000
_cell.length_b   1.000
_cell.length_c   1.000
_cell.angle_alpha   90.00
_cell.angle_beta   90.00
_cell.angle_gamma   90.00
#
_symmetry.space_group_name_H-M   'P 1'
#
loop_
_entity.id
_entity.type
_entity.pdbx_description
1 polymer ?
#
loop_
_entity_poly.entity_id
_entity_poly.type
_entity_poly.pdbx_seq_one_letter_code
_entity_poly.pdbx_strand_id
1 'polypeptide(L)' 'MSWLSIALLAAAVLILIGAEWPRLTNRFGSGARQRRERARRKAALHVVRSSESEEFEASVVRDLEQLPTIEERDQSR' A
#
# COMPACT_ATOMS: atom_id res chain seq x y z
N MET A 1 33.66 31.85 -1.12
CA MET A 1 34.03 30.56 -0.49
C MET A 1 32.91 29.98 0.37
N SER A 2 32.26 30.75 1.26
CA SER A 2 31.19 30.23 2.15
C SER A 2 29.86 29.85 1.45
N TRP A 3 29.48 30.51 0.36
CA TRP A 3 28.22 30.19 -0.33
C TRP A 3 28.22 28.79 -1.00
N LEU A 4 29.36 28.40 -1.58
CA LEU A 4 29.52 27.09 -2.22
C LEU A 4 29.41 25.96 -1.20
N SER A 5 30.00 26.11 -0.01
CA SER A 5 29.89 25.10 1.05
C SER A 5 28.47 25.00 1.58
N ILE A 6 27.74 26.12 1.70
CA ILE A 6 26.32 26.11 2.08
C ILE A 6 25.48 25.39 1.02
N ALA A 7 25.71 25.68 -0.27
CA ALA A 7 24.98 25.03 -1.36
C ALA A 7 25.24 23.51 -1.41
N LEU A 8 26.50 23.09 -1.23
CA LEU A 8 26.85 21.67 -1.16
C LEU A 8 26.21 20.98 0.04
N LEU A 9 26.17 21.64 1.19
CA LEU A 9 25.56 21.09 2.39
C LEU A 9 24.04 20.96 2.23
N ALA A 10 23.38 21.97 1.65
CA ALA A 10 21.96 21.90 1.33
C ALA A 10 21.65 20.77 0.34
N ALA A 11 22.46 20.60 -0.71
CA ALA A 11 22.31 19.52 -1.67
C ALA A 11 22.47 18.13 -1.01
N ALA A 12 23.46 17.97 -0.13
CA ALA A 12 23.66 16.73 0.63
C ALA A 12 22.45 16.40 1.53
N VAL A 13 21.90 17.41 2.21
CA VAL A 13 20.69 17.26 3.03
C VAL A 13 19.48 16.87 2.17
N LEU A 14 19.30 17.48 1.00
CA LEU A 14 18.21 17.13 0.07
C LEU A 14 18.32 15.69 -0.45
N ILE A 15 19.53 15.25 -0.81
CA ILE A 15 19.79 13.86 -1.23
C ILE A 15 19.45 12.89 -0.10
N LEU A 16 19.88 13.20 1.12
CA LEU A 16 19.60 12.37 2.30
C LEU A 16 18.10 12.26 2.57
N ILE A 17 17.37 13.37 2.49
CA ILE A 17 15.91 13.44 2.63
C ILE A 17 15.24 12.57 1.55
N GLY A 18 15.62 12.72 0.28
CA GLY A 18 15.07 11.93 -0.82
C GLY A 18 15.35 10.42 -0.69
N ALA A 19 16.56 10.06 -0.26
CA ALA A 19 16.96 8.67 -0.07
C ALA A 19 16.29 8.00 1.15
N GLU A 20 16.14 8.73 2.25
CA GLU A 20 15.59 8.20 3.51
C GLU A 20 14.08 8.50 3.70
N TRP A 21 13.38 9.00 2.69
CA TRP A 21 11.93 9.23 2.70
C TRP A 21 11.08 8.08 3.28
N PRO A 22 11.35 6.79 2.99
CA PRO A 22 10.61 5.68 3.61
C PRO A 22 10.78 5.59 5.13
N ARG A 23 11.93 6.04 5.66
CA ARG A 23 12.27 6.01 7.09
C ARG A 23 11.80 7.26 7.80
N LEU A 24 11.95 8.44 7.20
CA LEU A 24 11.47 9.71 7.75
C LEU A 24 9.94 9.73 7.86
N THR A 25 9.21 9.21 6.88
CA THR A 25 7.73 9.12 6.94
C THR A 25 7.23 8.24 8.07
N ASN A 26 8.00 7.24 8.50
CA ASN A 26 7.64 6.36 9.61
C ASN A 26 7.78 7.05 10.99
N ARG A 27 8.61 8.09 11.11
CA ARG A 27 8.81 8.87 12.36
C ARG A 27 8.11 10.22 12.39
N PHE A 28 8.01 10.92 11.26
CA PHE A 28 7.52 12.30 11.18
C PHE A 28 6.18 12.46 10.44
N GLY A 29 5.65 11.40 9.82
CA GLY A 29 4.44 11.46 9.01
C GLY A 29 3.19 10.92 9.71
N SER A 30 2.05 11.51 9.38
CA SER A 30 0.68 10.98 9.57
C SER A 30 0.47 9.52 9.10
N GLY A 31 1.48 8.91 8.47
CA GLY A 31 1.58 7.50 8.13
C GLY A 31 1.45 6.55 9.32
N ALA A 32 1.66 6.98 10.57
CA ALA A 32 1.32 6.16 11.74
C ALA A 32 -0.19 5.85 11.83
N ARG A 33 -1.06 6.84 11.52
CA ARG A 33 -2.51 6.62 11.44
C ARG A 33 -2.86 5.72 10.25
N GLN A 34 -2.28 5.98 9.08
CA GLN A 34 -2.54 5.17 7.89
C GLN A 34 -2.05 3.73 8.05
N ARG A 35 -0.90 3.50 8.71
CA ARG A 35 -0.39 2.16 9.06
C ARG A 35 -1.29 1.47 10.07
N ARG A 36 -1.79 2.17 11.09
CA ARG A 36 -2.75 1.60 12.06
C ARG A 36 -4.07 1.23 11.40
N GLU A 37 -4.57 2.07 10.49
CA GLU A 37 -5.80 1.78 9.75
C GLU A 37 -5.62 0.59 8.80
N ARG A 38 -4.50 0.54 8.07
CA ARG A 38 -4.13 -0.63 7.25
C ARG A 38 -3.96 -1.89 8.10
N ALA A 39 -3.33 -1.79 9.27
CA ALA A 39 -3.17 -2.90 10.19
C ALA A 39 -4.52 -3.39 10.74
N ARG A 40 -5.45 -2.48 11.08
CA ARG A 40 -6.83 -2.82 11.48
C ARG A 40 -7.58 -3.54 10.36
N ARG A 41 -7.49 -3.03 9.12
CA ARG A 41 -8.11 -3.69 7.96
C ARG A 41 -7.51 -5.07 7.69
N LYS A 42 -6.19 -5.20 7.82
CA LYS A 42 -5.48 -6.48 7.62
C LYS A 42 -5.64 -7.45 8.78
N ALA A 43 -5.94 -6.99 9.99
CA ALA A 43 -6.16 -7.86 11.15
C ALA A 43 -7.41 -8.73 10.98
N ALA A 44 -8.36 -8.31 10.14
CA ALA A 44 -9.53 -9.11 9.78
C ALA A 44 -9.23 -10.17 8.69
N LEU A 45 -8.03 -10.16 8.10
CA LEU A 45 -7.63 -11.09 7.05
C LEU A 45 -6.72 -12.16 7.65
N HIS A 46 -7.00 -13.43 7.33
CA HIS A 46 -6.14 -14.55 7.66
C HIS A 46 -5.73 -15.26 6.37
N VAL A 47 -4.57 -15.92 6.39
CA VAL A 47 -4.06 -16.65 5.23
C VAL A 47 -4.60 -18.07 5.30
N VAL A 48 -5.44 -18.44 4.34
CA VAL A 48 -5.95 -19.80 4.15
C VAL A 48 -4.79 -20.68 3.66
N ARG A 49 -4.58 -21.81 4.32
CA ARG A 49 -3.57 -22.80 3.91
C ARG A 49 -4.20 -23.82 2.96
N SER A 50 -3.39 -24.53 2.18
CA SER A 50 -3.88 -25.51 1.19
C SER A 50 -4.81 -26.59 1.76
N SER A 51 -4.77 -26.87 3.06
CA SER A 51 -5.67 -27.80 3.74
C SER A 51 -7.10 -27.30 3.94
N GLU A 52 -7.33 -25.99 3.82
CA GLU A 52 -8.63 -25.31 4.03
C GLU A 52 -9.18 -24.72 2.70
N SER A 53 -8.57 -25.08 1.56
CA SER A 53 -8.86 -24.46 0.25
C SER A 53 -10.30 -24.71 -0.22
N GLU A 54 -10.85 -25.90 0.02
CA GLU A 54 -12.16 -26.30 -0.48
C GLU A 54 -13.31 -25.46 0.10
N GLU A 55 -13.27 -25.19 1.42
CA GLU A 55 -14.27 -24.34 2.09
C GLU A 55 -14.16 -22.88 1.63
N PHE A 56 -12.93 -22.39 1.43
CA PHE A 56 -12.68 -21.06 0.89
C PHE A 56 -13.18 -20.91 -0.54
N GLU A 57 -12.92 -21.88 -1.42
CA GLU A 57 -13.38 -21.88 -2.81
C GLU A 57 -14.91 -21.85 -2.89
N ALA A 58 -15.59 -22.68 -2.09
CA ALA A 58 -17.04 -22.69 -2.02
C ALA A 58 -17.62 -21.34 -1.53
N SER A 59 -16.93 -20.68 -0.59
CA SER A 59 -17.31 -19.34 -0.14
C SER A 59 -17.11 -18.28 -1.22
N VAL A 60 -15.99 -18.33 -1.95
CA VAL A 60 -15.70 -17.39 -3.04
C VAL A 60 -16.73 -17.53 -4.15
N VAL A 61 -17.06 -18.75 -4.57
CA VAL A 61 -18.09 -18.97 -5.61
C VAL A 61 -19.43 -18.34 -5.21
N ARG A 62 -19.88 -18.57 -3.97
CA ARG A 62 -21.13 -17.99 -3.46
C ARG A 62 -21.10 -16.46 -3.45
N ASP A 63 -19.97 -15.86 -3.08
CA ASP A 63 -19.81 -14.40 -3.05
C ASP A 63 -19.77 -13.81 -4.47
N LEU A 64 -19.07 -14.48 -5.40
CA LEU A 64 -19.01 -14.11 -6.81
C LEU A 64 -20.39 -14.16 -7.47
N GLU A 65 -21.22 -15.16 -7.15
CA GLU A 65 -22.59 -15.29 -7.65
C GLU A 65 -23.52 -14.15 -7.17
N GLN A 66 -23.18 -13.49 -6.05
CA GLN A 66 -23.95 -12.37 -5.50
C GLN A 66 -23.49 -11.01 -6.03
N LEU A 67 -22.37 -10.95 -6.75
CA LEU A 67 -21.87 -9.69 -7.27
C LEU A 67 -22.70 -9.19 -8.45
N PRO A 68 -22.98 -7.87 -8.52
CA PRO A 68 -23.58 -7.29 -9.71
C PRO A 68 -22.63 -7.44 -10.89
N THR A 69 -23.10 -8.05 -11.97
CA THR A 69 -22.35 -8.14 -13.21
C THR A 69 -22.37 -6.78 -13.92
N ILE A 70 -21.21 -6.35 -14.41
CA ILE A 70 -21.13 -5.17 -15.29
C ILE A 70 -21.45 -5.62 -16.72
N GLU A 71 -22.19 -4.81 -17.45
CA GLU A 71 -22.36 -5.02 -18.89
C GLU A 71 -20.99 -4.85 -19.57
N GLU A 72 -20.57 -5.85 -20.33
CA GLU A 72 -19.40 -5.73 -21.19
C GLU A 72 -19.68 -4.61 -22.19
N ARG A 73 -19.00 -3.47 -22.05
CA ARG A 73 -19.04 -2.43 -23.07
C ARG A 73 -18.39 -3.00 -24.31
N ASP A 74 -19.21 -3.16 -25.35
CA ASP A 74 -18.81 -3.53 -26.70
C ASP A 74 -17.62 -2.65 -27.13
N GLN A 75 -16.41 -3.21 -27.10
CA GLN A 75 -15.21 -2.55 -27.58
C GLN A 75 -15.19 -2.63 -29.10
N SER A 76 -16.20 -2.06 -29.75
CA SER A 76 -16.23 -1.90 -31.20
C SER A 76 -15.46 -0.62 -31.57
N ARG A 77 -14.18 -0.76 -31.91
CA ARG A 77 -13.45 0.25 -32.69
C ARG A 77 -12.46 -0.40 -33.66
#